data_AF-A0A978RWK5-F1
#
_entry.id   AF-A0A978RWK5-F1
#
_cell.length_a   1.000
_cell.length_b   1.000
_cell.length_c   1.000
_cell.angle_alpha   90.00
_cell.angle_beta   90.00
_cell.angle_gamma   90.00
#
_symmetry.space_group_name_H-M   'P 1'
#
loop_
_entity.id
_entity.type
_entity.pdbx_description
1 polymer ?
#
loop_
_entity_poly.entity_id
_entity_poly.type
_entity_poly.pdbx_seq_one_letter_code
_entity_poly.pdbx_strand_id
1 'polypeptide(L)' 'MNFVVCIKNPDYAASLEVRKIYQVLPDSTANRHQMIRIIDESGEDYLYPNSYFMPIELSAPLQQAILKMS' A
#
# COMPACT_ATOMS: atom_id res chain seq x y z
N MET A 1 11.62 -1.91 3.95
CA MET A 1 10.33 -1.76 3.23
C MET A 1 9.31 -1.19 4.17
N ASN A 2 8.38 -0.40 3.64
CA ASN A 2 7.25 0.12 4.40
C ASN A 2 5.97 -0.57 3.90
N PHE A 3 5.05 -0.84 4.81
CA PHE A 3 3.78 -1.51 4.51
C PHE A 3 2.63 -0.73 5.11
N VAL A 4 1.49 -0.82 4.45
CA VAL A 4 0.23 -0.23 4.91
C VAL A 4 -0.91 -1.21 4.75
N VAL A 5 -1.94 -1.06 5.59
CA VAL A 5 -3.23 -1.71 5.39
C VAL A 5 -4.22 -0.71 4.80
N CYS A 6 -4.96 -1.12 3.77
CA CYS A 6 -6.07 -0.33 3.24
C CYS A 6 -7.25 -0.39 4.22
N ILE A 7 -7.69 0.76 4.75
CA ILE A 7 -8.79 0.85 5.73
C ILE A 7 -10.11 1.27 5.11
N LYS A 8 -10.08 1.86 3.90
CA LYS A 8 -11.24 2.26 3.10
C LYS A 8 -10.83 2.44 1.63
N ASN A 9 -11.77 2.29 0.72
CA ASN A 9 -11.54 2.38 -0.73
C ASN A 9 -12.68 3.06 -1.51
N PRO A 10 -13.33 4.14 -1.01
CA PRO A 10 -14.37 4.80 -1.81
C PRO A 10 -13.79 5.24 -3.15
N ASP A 11 -14.58 5.07 -4.21
CA ASP A 11 -14.23 5.34 -5.62
C ASP A 11 -13.16 4.41 -6.24
N TYR A 12 -12.53 3.54 -5.45
CA TYR A 12 -11.45 2.63 -5.89
C TYR A 12 -11.74 1.16 -5.55
N ALA A 13 -13.01 0.76 -5.49
CA ALA A 13 -13.40 -0.61 -5.16
C ALA A 13 -12.90 -1.68 -6.15
N ALA A 14 -12.57 -1.28 -7.38
CA ALA A 14 -12.00 -2.16 -8.39
C ALA A 14 -10.47 -2.31 -8.28
N SER A 15 -9.78 -1.42 -7.56
CA SER A 15 -8.31 -1.34 -7.50
C SER A 15 -7.74 -1.55 -6.11
N LEU A 16 -8.55 -1.33 -5.07
CA LEU A 16 -8.14 -1.46 -3.67
C LEU A 16 -9.04 -2.44 -2.93
N GLU A 17 -8.41 -3.33 -2.15
CA GLU A 17 -9.07 -4.28 -1.26
C GLU A 17 -8.93 -3.83 0.20
N VAL A 18 -10.05 -3.60 0.88
CA VAL A 18 -10.04 -3.20 2.30
C VAL A 18 -9.51 -4.36 3.16
N ARG A 19 -8.63 -4.04 4.12
CA ARG A 19 -7.84 -4.94 4.98
C ARG A 19 -6.67 -5.64 4.30
N LYS A 20 -6.45 -5.45 3.00
CA LYS A 20 -5.26 -5.93 2.31
C LYS A 20 -4.03 -5.11 2.71
N ILE A 21 -2.89 -5.79 2.79
CA ILE A 21 -1.58 -5.18 3.04
C ILE A 21 -0.93 -4.87 1.70
N TYR A 22 -0.42 -3.66 1.55
CA TYR A 22 0.29 -3.19 0.37
C TYR A 22 1.70 -2.74 0.72
N GLN A 23 2.64 -2.97 -0.20
CA GLN A 23 3.99 -2.40 -0.11
C GLN A 23 3.95 -0.93 -0.53
N VAL A 24 4.65 -0.07 0.21
CA VAL A 24 4.79 1.36 -0.10
C VAL A 24 6.13 1.61 -0.81
N LEU A 25 6.09 2.39 -1.88
CA LEU A 25 7.28 2.98 -2.50
C LEU A 25 7.50 4.41 -1.97
N PRO A 26 8.71 4.74 -1.48
CA PRO A 26 9.02 6.10 -1.06
C PRO A 26 8.86 7.10 -2.22
N ASP A 27 7.97 8.07 -2.05
CA ASP A 27 7.74 9.13 -3.03
C ASP A 27 7.44 10.45 -2.30
N SER A 28 8.46 11.32 -2.21
CA SER A 28 8.33 12.59 -1.50
C SER A 28 7.39 13.57 -2.22
N THR A 29 7.28 13.48 -3.54
CA THR A 29 6.38 14.31 -4.34
C THR A 29 4.93 13.92 -4.06
N ALA A 30 4.61 12.63 -4.11
CA ALA A 30 3.27 12.13 -3.77
C ALA A 30 2.86 12.53 -2.34
N ASN A 31 3.76 12.36 -1.38
CA ASN A 31 3.48 12.71 0.02
C ASN A 31 3.13 14.19 0.19
N ARG A 32 3.78 15.11 -0.53
CA ARG A 32 3.43 16.54 -0.52
C ARG A 32 2.01 16.82 -1.04
N HIS A 33 1.48 15.94 -1.86
CA HIS A 33 0.12 15.99 -2.39
C HIS A 33 -0.88 15.14 -1.60
N GLN A 34 -0.52 14.67 -0.40
CA GLN A 34 -1.34 13.77 0.43
C GLN A 34 -1.65 12.43 -0.25
N MET A 35 -0.75 11.99 -1.14
CA MET A 35 -0.83 10.73 -1.85
C MET A 35 0.21 9.74 -1.33
N ILE A 36 -0.07 8.45 -1.49
CA ILE A 36 0.84 7.35 -1.21
C ILE A 36 1.01 6.50 -2.47
N ARG A 37 2.25 6.12 -2.78
CA ARG A 37 2.58 5.20 -3.87
C ARG A 37 2.66 3.79 -3.31
N ILE A 38 1.81 2.89 -3.79
CA ILE A 38 1.80 1.48 -3.38
C ILE A 38 1.97 0.57 -4.59
N ILE A 39 2.44 -0.65 -4.35
CA ILE A 39 2.51 -1.73 -5.33
C ILE A 39 1.31 -2.66 -5.11
N ASP A 40 0.58 -3.00 -6.18
CA ASP A 40 -0.50 -3.98 -6.15
C ASP A 40 -0.02 -5.42 -6.46
N GLU A 41 -0.93 -6.38 -6.59
CA GLU A 41 -0.60 -7.78 -6.90
C GLU A 41 0.01 -8.00 -8.30
N SER A 42 -0.15 -7.07 -9.23
CA SER A 42 0.46 -7.15 -10.55
C SER A 42 1.93 -6.73 -10.55
N GLY A 43 2.41 -6.11 -9.46
CA GLY A 43 3.74 -5.52 -9.37
C GLY A 43 3.81 -4.09 -9.88
N GLU A 44 2.72 -3.56 -10.42
CA GLU A 44 2.61 -2.18 -10.87
C GLU A 44 2.35 -1.25 -9.68
N ASP A 45 2.81 0.00 -9.82
CA ASP A 45 2.68 1.01 -8.77
C ASP A 45 1.68 2.11 -9.11
N TYR A 46 0.88 2.49 -8.11
CA TYR A 46 -0.20 3.46 -8.24
C TYR A 46 -0.25 4.44 -7.07
N LEU A 47 -0.82 5.61 -7.33
CA LEU A 47 -1.01 6.68 -6.34
C LEU A 47 -2.46 6.71 -5.83
N TYR A 48 -2.61 6.71 -4.52
CA TYR A 48 -3.91 6.84 -3.85
C TYR A 48 -3.84 7.85 -2.71
N PRO A 49 -4.98 8.39 -2.23
CA PRO A 49 -4.99 9.24 -1.05
C PRO A 49 -4.41 8.51 0.16
N ASN A 50 -3.41 9.12 0.83
CA ASN A 50 -2.74 8.48 1.96
C ASN A 50 -3.70 8.17 3.13
N SER A 51 -4.79 8.94 3.26
CA SER A 51 -5.81 8.77 4.29
C SER A 51 -6.61 7.47 4.18
N TYR A 52 -6.44 6.71 3.09
CA TYR A 52 -7.09 5.42 2.87
C TYR A 52 -6.30 4.27 3.51
N PHE A 53 -5.11 4.57 4.02
CA PHE A 53 -4.14 3.60 4.47
C PHE A 53 -3.69 3.89 5.89
N MET A 54 -3.34 2.82 6.61
CA MET A 54 -2.73 2.90 7.93
C MET A 54 -1.35 2.21 7.89
N PRO A 55 -0.27 2.86 8.36
CA PRO A 55 1.04 2.22 8.43
C PRO A 55 1.02 1.05 9.41
N ILE A 56 1.72 -0.01 9.07
CA ILE A 56 1.92 -1.18 9.93
C ILE A 56 3.40 -1.56 9.98
N GLU A 57 3.83 -2.05 11.13
CA GLU A 57 5.13 -2.67 11.29
C GLU A 57 5.00 -4.18 11.18
N LEU A 58 5.80 -4.77 10.31
CA LEU A 58 5.81 -6.22 10.09
C LEU A 58 7.15 -6.79 10.51
N SER A 59 7.11 -7.94 11.19
CA SER A 59 8.32 -8.71 11.46
C SER A 59 8.97 -9.16 10.14
N ALA A 60 10.28 -9.37 10.14
CA ALA A 60 11.01 -9.80 8.93
C ALA A 60 10.41 -11.07 8.28
N PRO A 61 9.97 -12.11 9.02
CA PRO A 61 9.29 -13.26 8.42
C PRO A 61 7.99 -12.90 7.70
N LEU A 62 7.20 -11.97 8.24
CA LEU A 62 5.95 -11.52 7.60
C LEU A 62 6.23 -10.72 6.32
N GLN A 63 7.25 -9.86 6.34
CA GLN A 63 7.65 -9.13 5.13
C GLN A 63 8.02 -10.10 4.01
N GLN A 64 8.80 -11.15 4.31
CA GLN A 64 9.16 -12.17 3.34
C GLN A 64 7.96 -12.98 2.84
N ALA A 65 7.02 -13.32 3.73
CA ALA A 65 5.83 -14.08 3.35
C ALA A 65 4.95 -13.29 2.38
N ILE A 66 4.74 -11.99 2.62
CA ILE A 66 3.94 -11.12 1.76
C ILE A 66 4.61 -10.90 0.41
N LEU A 67 5.92 -10.65 0.38
CA LEU A 67 6.66 -10.40 -0.85
C LEU A 67 6.84 -11.64 -1.74
N LYS A 68 6.67 -12.85 -1.21
CA LYS A 68 6.74 -14.11 -1.98
C LYS A 68 5.42 -14.50 -2.64
N MET A 69 4.33 -13.78 -2.36
CA MET A 69 3.02 -14.06 -2.96
C MET A 69 2.87 -13.49 -4.38
N SER A 70 3.91 -12.85 -4.92
CA SER A 70 4.02 -12.37 -6.30
C SER A 70 4.68 -13.39 -7.22
#